data_AF-A0A947HHG7-F1
#
_entry.id   AF-A0A947HHG7-F1
#
_cell.length_a   1.000
_cell.length_b   1.000
_cell.length_c   1.000
_cell.angle_alpha   90.00
_cell.angle_beta   90.00
_cell.angle_gamma   90.00
#
_symmetry.space_group_name_H-M   'P 1'
#
loop_
_entity.id
_entity.type
_entity.pdbx_description
1 polymer ?
#
loop_
_entity_poly.entity_id
_entity_poly.type
_entity_poly.pdbx_seq_one_letter_code
_entity_poly.pdbx_strand_id
1 'polypeptide(L)'
;MAGPRRRPFFAGFVTYVIIVVLEALSVLAMVSELESSAFVNMLLAFAFHLGAATMLTYGFWGPWDFRYPDEKNWSVIGFVLVLAIPVYGLIGLSGAYAAVHWRRRFERAGAGIVGRFEEYIHYEPEVRSELRGMALMSDGDLPQDLERLGKVAPLIDVIKSGDPELKRGAIFSIAKLKPETAVKVLRECLKDIDPDSQFFVAGQLSRIEKTLSESIIRTRRRLELDPDNLDLRIELARQEKDYILSGLLDPSVEQYFLREASGLCEEVLSRLPDRDDVLLDLADIRLRARQTDVALQAYAQIVEQDPTLTPAWIGLAHCYYEKRDLLRLGAVLEELKSRGELPPSLNDVLAFWDMARPS
;
A
#
# COMPACT_ATOMS: atom_id res chain seq x y z
N MET A 1 16.64 69.69 -31.64
CA MET A 1 16.91 68.25 -31.42
C MET A 1 16.43 67.90 -30.02
N ALA A 2 15.31 67.17 -29.90
CA ALA A 2 14.84 66.71 -28.60
C ALA A 2 15.73 65.54 -28.15
N GLY A 3 16.41 65.67 -27.01
CA GLY A 3 17.21 64.60 -26.43
C GLY A 3 16.36 63.37 -26.10
N PRO A 4 16.97 62.17 -26.05
CA PRO A 4 16.24 60.92 -25.78
C PRO A 4 15.51 61.03 -24.43
N ARG A 5 14.19 60.81 -24.45
CA ARG A 5 13.35 60.77 -23.24
C ARG A 5 13.83 59.62 -22.34
N ARG A 6 14.44 59.94 -21.20
CA ARG A 6 14.72 58.94 -20.15
C ARG A 6 13.40 58.31 -19.70
N ARG A 7 13.33 56.98 -19.70
CA ARG A 7 12.24 56.25 -19.07
C ARG A 7 12.32 56.47 -17.54
N PRO A 8 11.18 56.66 -16.85
CA PRO A 8 11.20 56.82 -15.40
C PRO A 8 11.69 55.52 -14.76
N PHE A 9 12.57 55.62 -13.76
CA PHE A 9 13.13 54.49 -12.98
C PHE A 9 12.05 53.49 -12.53
N PHE A 10 10.84 53.98 -12.26
CA PHE A 10 9.68 53.20 -11.86
C PHE A 10 9.23 52.16 -12.91
N ALA A 11 9.51 52.38 -14.20
CA ALA A 11 9.09 51.48 -15.27
C ALA A 11 9.81 50.12 -15.26
N GLY A 12 11.09 50.10 -14.88
CA GLY A 12 11.88 48.86 -14.75
C GLY A 12 11.39 48.01 -13.58
N PHE A 13 11.12 48.66 -12.44
CA PHE A 13 10.57 48.01 -11.24
C PHE A 13 9.18 47.41 -11.49
N VAL A 14 8.27 48.17 -12.13
CA VAL A 14 6.92 47.67 -12.47
C VAL A 14 6.99 46.48 -13.42
N THR A 15 7.87 46.55 -14.43
CA THR A 15 8.09 45.43 -15.36
C THR A 15 8.53 44.17 -14.61
N TYR A 16 9.44 44.32 -13.65
CA TYR A 16 9.92 43.22 -12.82
C TYR A 16 8.84 42.60 -11.94
N VAL A 17 8.00 43.42 -11.29
CA VAL A 17 6.86 42.93 -10.49
C VAL A 17 5.91 42.09 -11.35
N ILE A 18 5.62 42.52 -12.58
CA ILE A 18 4.73 41.78 -13.49
C ILE A 18 5.36 40.42 -13.87
N ILE A 19 6.66 40.39 -14.16
CA ILE A 19 7.39 39.15 -14.47
C ILE A 19 7.29 38.15 -13.32
N VAL A 20 7.53 38.59 -12.08
CA VAL A 20 7.42 37.72 -10.89
C VAL A 20 6.01 37.17 -10.71
N VAL A 21 4.99 38.01 -10.94
CA VAL A 21 3.59 37.57 -10.88
C VAL A 21 3.27 36.53 -11.96
N LEU A 22 3.74 36.70 -13.19
CA LEU A 22 3.54 35.74 -14.27
C LEU A 22 4.20 34.39 -13.96
N GLU A 23 5.41 34.40 -13.40
CA GLU A 23 6.06 33.16 -12.98
C GLU A 23 5.33 32.47 -11.82
N ALA A 24 4.82 33.23 -10.84
CA ALA A 24 4.00 32.68 -9.77
C ALA A 24 2.68 32.07 -10.28
N LEU A 25 2.04 32.71 -11.26
CA LEU A 25 0.84 32.19 -11.93
C LEU A 25 1.14 30.93 -12.75
N SER A 26 2.32 30.84 -13.36
CA SER A 26 2.77 29.61 -14.04
C SER A 26 2.87 28.43 -13.06
N VAL A 27 3.51 28.64 -11.91
CA VAL A 27 3.61 27.61 -10.85
C VAL A 27 2.24 27.25 -10.30
N LEU A 28 1.39 28.25 -10.03
CA LEU A 28 0.04 28.03 -9.51
C LEU A 28 -0.82 27.24 -10.51
N ALA A 29 -0.76 27.57 -11.80
CA ALA A 29 -1.46 26.81 -12.84
C ALA A 29 -1.01 25.35 -12.90
N MET A 30 0.27 25.07 -12.62
CA MET A 30 0.80 23.71 -12.64
C MET A 30 0.46 22.89 -11.38
N VAL A 31 0.36 23.53 -10.22
CA VAL A 31 0.11 22.86 -8.93
C VAL A 31 -1.39 22.81 -8.59
N SER A 32 -2.19 23.73 -9.12
CA SER A 32 -3.61 23.77 -8.84
C SER A 32 -4.38 22.65 -9.55
N GLU A 33 -5.24 21.98 -8.78
CA GLU A 33 -6.33 21.14 -9.27
C GLU A 33 -7.50 22.04 -9.69
N LEU A 34 -7.25 23.01 -10.57
CA LEU A 34 -8.34 23.72 -11.23
C LEU A 34 -9.22 22.68 -11.96
N GLU A 35 -10.53 22.90 -12.01
CA GLU A 35 -11.52 22.00 -12.66
C GLU A 35 -11.23 21.70 -14.15
N SER A 36 -10.20 22.33 -14.73
CA SER A 36 -9.68 22.09 -16.07
C SER A 36 -8.77 20.87 -16.16
N SER A 37 -8.77 20.21 -17.32
CA SER A 37 -7.89 19.08 -17.60
C SER A 37 -6.40 19.45 -17.42
N ALA A 38 -5.59 18.49 -16.97
CA ALA A 38 -4.14 18.66 -16.76
C ALA A 38 -3.40 19.22 -18.00
N PHE A 39 -3.89 18.91 -19.20
CA PHE A 39 -3.37 19.46 -20.45
C PHE A 39 -3.58 20.97 -20.58
N VAL A 40 -4.75 21.46 -20.19
CA VAL A 40 -5.06 22.91 -20.20
C VAL A 40 -4.21 23.65 -19.16
N ASN A 41 -4.03 23.07 -17.97
CA ASN A 41 -3.19 23.64 -16.92
C ASN A 41 -1.72 23.75 -17.37
N MET A 42 -1.22 22.75 -18.08
CA MET A 42 0.11 22.77 -18.70
C MET A 42 0.25 23.87 -19.77
N LEU A 43 -0.77 24.05 -20.63
CA LEU A 43 -0.77 25.11 -21.64
C LEU A 43 -0.81 26.51 -21.01
N LEU A 44 -1.57 26.69 -19.92
CA LEU A 44 -1.62 27.95 -19.17
C LEU A 44 -0.29 28.27 -18.51
N ALA A 45 0.33 27.30 -17.83
CA ALA A 45 1.66 27.46 -17.24
C ALA A 45 2.70 27.86 -18.30
N PHE A 46 2.69 27.19 -19.45
CA PHE A 46 3.56 27.52 -20.57
C PHE A 46 3.31 28.94 -21.11
N ALA A 47 2.04 29.34 -21.25
CA ALA A 47 1.68 30.68 -21.74
C ALA A 47 2.15 31.79 -20.79
N PHE A 48 1.99 31.63 -19.47
CA PHE A 48 2.46 32.61 -18.49
C PHE A 48 3.99 32.71 -18.49
N HIS A 49 4.68 31.58 -18.56
CA HIS A 49 6.14 31.55 -18.62
C HIS A 49 6.68 32.18 -19.91
N LEU A 50 6.06 31.90 -21.06
CA LEU A 50 6.41 32.53 -22.33
C LEU A 50 6.16 34.06 -22.29
N GLY A 51 5.09 34.50 -21.63
CA GLY A 51 4.81 35.91 -21.36
C GLY A 51 5.92 36.59 -20.54
N ALA A 52 6.37 35.94 -19.46
CA ALA A 52 7.48 36.44 -18.65
C ALA A 52 8.79 36.54 -19.46
N ALA A 53 9.12 35.50 -20.23
CA ALA A 53 10.33 35.45 -21.06
C ALA A 53 10.33 36.50 -22.19
N THR A 54 9.18 36.71 -22.84
CA THR A 54 9.04 37.74 -23.89
C THR A 54 9.16 39.15 -23.33
N MET A 55 8.54 39.42 -22.18
CA MET A 55 8.65 40.70 -21.48
C MET A 55 10.08 40.99 -20.99
N LEU A 56 10.85 39.96 -20.64
CA LEU A 56 12.27 40.10 -20.31
C LEU A 56 13.15 40.37 -21.53
N THR A 57 12.79 39.84 -22.69
CA THR A 57 13.57 40.01 -23.91
C THR A 57 13.34 41.40 -24.52
N TYR A 58 12.09 41.85 -24.53
CA TYR A 58 11.69 43.08 -25.22
C TYR A 58 11.34 44.25 -24.30
N GLY A 59 11.29 44.05 -22.98
CA GLY A 59 10.80 45.03 -22.02
C GLY A 59 9.28 45.21 -22.14
N PHE A 60 8.57 45.40 -21.03
CA PHE A 60 7.11 45.57 -21.04
C PHE A 60 6.65 46.81 -21.85
N TRP A 61 7.47 47.86 -21.85
CA TRP A 61 7.17 49.15 -22.48
C TRP A 61 8.02 49.42 -23.74
N GLY A 62 8.67 48.38 -24.28
CA GLY A 62 9.54 48.43 -25.47
C GLY A 62 11.02 48.13 -25.16
N PRO A 63 11.87 47.97 -26.20
CA PRO A 63 13.20 47.36 -26.10
C PRO A 63 14.11 48.05 -25.08
N TRP A 64 14.98 47.26 -24.44
CA TRP A 64 15.98 47.74 -23.50
C TRP A 64 17.00 48.66 -24.19
N ASP A 65 17.28 49.82 -23.60
CA ASP A 65 18.34 50.72 -24.06
C ASP A 65 19.58 50.56 -23.17
N PHE A 66 20.49 49.69 -23.63
CA PHE A 66 21.73 49.34 -22.93
C PHE A 66 22.73 50.50 -22.76
N ARG A 67 22.44 51.68 -23.32
CA ARG A 67 23.22 52.90 -23.06
C ARG A 67 22.96 53.44 -21.65
N TYR A 68 21.86 53.05 -21.01
CA TYR A 68 21.54 53.42 -19.63
C TYR A 68 21.91 52.28 -18.66
N PRO A 69 22.77 52.53 -17.66
CA PRO A 69 23.23 51.51 -16.71
C PRO A 69 22.10 50.81 -15.96
N ASP A 70 21.03 51.53 -15.61
CA ASP A 70 19.90 50.98 -14.87
C ASP A 70 19.13 49.94 -15.71
N GLU A 71 18.83 50.25 -16.98
CA GLU A 71 18.15 49.30 -17.88
C GLU A 71 18.99 48.05 -18.18
N LYS A 72 20.31 48.23 -18.28
CA LYS A 72 21.26 47.11 -18.39
C LYS A 72 21.26 46.22 -17.14
N ASN A 73 21.26 46.81 -15.95
CA ASN A 73 21.26 46.04 -14.70
C ASN A 73 19.95 45.26 -14.53
N TRP A 74 18.81 45.88 -14.82
CA TRP A 74 17.50 45.24 -14.72
C TRP A 74 17.31 44.09 -15.73
N SER A 75 17.76 44.27 -16.98
CA SER A 75 17.70 43.20 -17.99
C SER A 75 18.62 42.02 -17.64
N VAL A 76 19.81 42.27 -17.10
CA VAL A 76 20.74 41.20 -16.65
C VAL A 76 20.18 40.45 -15.44
N ILE A 77 19.65 41.16 -14.43
CA ILE A 77 19.05 40.52 -13.24
C ILE A 77 17.84 39.66 -13.65
N GLY A 78 16.96 40.19 -14.50
CA GLY A 78 15.82 39.45 -15.02
C GLY A 78 16.22 38.21 -15.83
N PHE A 79 17.24 38.33 -16.68
CA PHE A 79 17.77 37.23 -17.48
C PHE A 79 18.39 36.12 -16.61
N VAL A 80 19.16 36.47 -15.56
CA VAL A 80 19.77 35.50 -14.65
C VAL A 80 18.72 34.76 -13.83
N LEU A 81 17.70 35.45 -13.31
CA LEU A 81 16.63 34.82 -12.54
C LEU A 81 15.77 33.89 -13.39
N VAL A 82 15.47 34.27 -14.63
CA VAL A 82 14.73 33.42 -15.59
C VAL A 82 15.62 32.37 -16.27
N LEU A 83 16.93 32.35 -16.08
CA LEU A 83 17.75 31.18 -16.44
C LEU A 83 17.94 30.21 -15.28
N ALA A 84 18.04 30.74 -14.06
CA ALA A 84 18.27 29.96 -12.86
C ALA A 84 17.02 29.16 -12.42
N ILE A 85 15.83 29.69 -12.68
CA ILE A 85 14.57 29.10 -12.18
C ILE A 85 13.93 28.07 -13.13
N PRO A 86 13.91 28.21 -14.48
CA PRO A 86 13.13 27.31 -15.32
C PRO A 86 13.91 26.16 -15.96
N VAL A 87 15.23 26.20 -16.19
CA VAL A 87 15.88 25.05 -16.86
C VAL A 87 16.10 23.89 -15.89
N TYR A 88 16.68 24.16 -14.71
CA TYR A 88 16.82 23.14 -13.67
C TYR A 88 15.50 22.86 -12.95
N GLY A 89 14.63 23.88 -12.85
CA GLY A 89 13.28 23.74 -12.33
C GLY A 89 12.41 22.87 -13.21
N LEU A 90 12.32 23.11 -14.53
CA LEU A 90 11.49 22.30 -15.45
C LEU A 90 12.09 20.93 -15.72
N ILE A 91 13.41 20.74 -15.77
CA ILE A 91 14.00 19.40 -15.89
C ILE A 91 13.82 18.62 -14.58
N GLY A 92 13.99 19.28 -13.43
CA GLY A 92 13.73 18.71 -12.12
C GLY A 92 12.24 18.40 -11.89
N LEU A 93 11.33 19.28 -12.32
CA LEU A 93 9.88 19.11 -12.26
C LEU A 93 9.39 18.11 -13.30
N SER A 94 9.94 18.07 -14.51
CA SER A 94 9.59 17.06 -15.51
C SER A 94 10.14 15.70 -15.11
N GLY A 95 11.32 15.66 -14.49
CA GLY A 95 11.91 14.46 -13.91
C GLY A 95 11.15 13.98 -12.67
N ALA A 96 10.72 14.88 -11.78
CA ALA A 96 9.88 14.57 -10.63
C ALA A 96 8.45 14.19 -11.05
N TYR A 97 7.88 14.86 -12.04
CA TYR A 97 6.59 14.53 -12.65
C TYR A 97 6.67 13.17 -13.34
N ALA A 98 7.70 12.92 -14.14
CA ALA A 98 7.95 11.62 -14.74
C ALA A 98 8.20 10.55 -13.67
N ALA A 99 8.96 10.82 -12.61
CA ALA A 99 9.19 9.88 -11.51
C ALA A 99 7.91 9.59 -10.71
N VAL A 100 7.09 10.61 -10.42
CA VAL A 100 5.78 10.46 -9.76
C VAL A 100 4.81 9.70 -10.66
N HIS A 101 4.77 9.97 -11.96
CA HIS A 101 3.88 9.28 -12.90
C HIS A 101 4.37 7.87 -13.30
N TRP A 102 5.69 7.64 -13.32
CA TRP A 102 6.32 6.33 -13.52
C TRP A 102 6.17 5.46 -12.28
N ARG A 103 6.34 6.03 -11.09
CA ARG A 103 6.04 5.39 -9.80
C ARG A 103 4.54 5.09 -9.70
N ARG A 104 3.66 6.01 -10.06
CA ARG A 104 2.19 5.77 -10.19
C ARG A 104 1.84 4.73 -11.27
N ARG A 105 2.68 4.51 -12.29
CA ARG A 105 2.45 3.47 -13.32
C ARG A 105 2.91 2.09 -12.87
N PHE A 106 3.97 2.02 -12.05
CA PHE A 106 4.39 0.80 -11.36
C PHE A 106 3.48 0.46 -10.17
N GLU A 107 3.03 1.46 -9.41
CA GLU A 107 2.03 1.30 -8.35
C GLU A 107 0.67 0.88 -8.94
N ARG A 108 0.24 1.40 -10.09
CA ARG A 108 -0.97 0.92 -10.81
C ARG A 108 -0.87 -0.52 -11.34
N ALA A 109 0.33 -1.07 -11.53
CA ALA A 109 0.47 -2.49 -11.86
C ALA A 109 0.18 -3.41 -10.64
N GLY A 110 0.34 -2.90 -9.42
CA GLY A 110 -0.04 -3.60 -8.17
C GLY A 110 -1.39 -3.16 -7.59
N ALA A 111 -1.80 -1.91 -7.79
CA ALA A 111 -3.01 -1.28 -7.28
C ALA A 111 -4.19 -1.29 -8.28
N GLY A 112 -4.02 -1.92 -9.45
CA GLY A 112 -4.98 -1.86 -10.55
C GLY A 112 -6.39 -2.34 -10.21
N ILE A 113 -6.60 -3.13 -9.16
CA ILE A 113 -7.93 -3.58 -8.76
C ILE A 113 -8.62 -2.55 -7.83
N VAL A 114 -7.91 -2.00 -6.85
CA VAL A 114 -8.49 -1.09 -5.83
C VAL A 114 -8.70 0.31 -6.39
N GLY A 115 -7.81 0.80 -7.25
CA GLY A 115 -8.02 2.09 -7.94
C GLY A 115 -9.18 2.05 -8.93
N ARG A 116 -9.43 0.90 -9.59
CA ARG A 116 -10.63 0.70 -10.41
C ARG A 116 -11.90 0.68 -9.55
N PHE A 117 -11.81 0.18 -8.31
CA PHE A 117 -12.93 0.13 -7.37
C PHE A 117 -13.36 1.52 -6.89
N GLU A 118 -12.42 2.45 -6.63
CA GLU A 118 -12.77 3.85 -6.30
C GLU A 118 -13.39 4.60 -7.49
N GLU A 119 -12.85 4.42 -8.69
CA GLU A 119 -13.41 4.99 -9.93
C GLU A 119 -14.82 4.43 -10.22
N TYR A 120 -15.08 3.15 -9.90
CA TYR A 120 -16.40 2.51 -10.03
C TYR A 120 -17.38 2.90 -8.93
N ILE A 121 -16.95 3.05 -7.65
CA ILE A 121 -17.82 3.47 -6.53
C ILE A 121 -18.33 4.90 -6.72
N HIS A 122 -17.56 5.74 -7.42
CA HIS A 122 -17.98 7.10 -7.76
C HIS A 122 -19.02 7.15 -8.89
N TYR A 123 -19.30 6.02 -9.55
CA TYR A 123 -20.35 5.87 -10.55
C TYR A 123 -21.52 5.06 -9.94
N GLU A 124 -22.70 5.69 -9.83
CA GLU A 124 -24.01 5.12 -9.42
C GLU A 124 -24.33 4.90 -7.91
N PRO A 125 -25.32 5.66 -7.37
CA PRO A 125 -25.85 5.45 -6.01
C PRO A 125 -26.67 4.15 -5.82
N GLU A 126 -27.08 3.46 -6.88
CA GLU A 126 -27.89 2.22 -6.84
C GLU A 126 -27.05 1.00 -6.42
N VAL A 127 -25.78 0.95 -6.82
CA VAL A 127 -24.85 -0.14 -6.45
C VAL A 127 -24.55 -0.15 -4.94
N ARG A 128 -24.55 1.02 -4.30
CA ARG A 128 -24.32 1.18 -2.87
C ARG A 128 -25.46 0.62 -2.02
N SER A 129 -26.71 0.68 -2.50
CA SER A 129 -27.87 0.13 -1.80
C SER A 129 -27.96 -1.39 -1.97
N GLU A 130 -27.60 -1.92 -3.15
CA GLU A 130 -27.50 -3.37 -3.41
C GLU A 130 -26.43 -4.06 -2.55
N LEU A 131 -25.22 -3.49 -2.46
CA LEU A 131 -24.15 -4.01 -1.59
C LEU A 131 -24.53 -3.98 -0.09
N ARG A 132 -25.39 -3.06 0.32
CA ARG A 132 -25.96 -3.03 1.68
C ARG A 132 -27.05 -4.09 1.87
N GLY A 133 -27.90 -4.30 0.87
CA GLY A 133 -28.93 -5.34 0.88
C GLY A 133 -28.34 -6.76 0.95
N MET A 134 -27.29 -7.03 0.18
CA MET A 134 -26.64 -8.35 0.16
C MET A 134 -25.89 -8.69 1.46
N ALA A 135 -25.33 -7.68 2.14
CA ALA A 135 -24.70 -7.87 3.46
C ALA A 135 -25.68 -8.31 4.54
N LEU A 136 -26.97 -8.00 4.37
CA LEU A 136 -28.04 -8.36 5.28
C LEU A 136 -28.70 -9.71 4.91
N MET A 137 -28.46 -10.23 3.70
CA MET A 137 -29.07 -11.47 3.21
C MET A 137 -28.27 -12.74 3.55
N SER A 138 -27.02 -12.62 4.01
CA SER A 138 -26.13 -13.77 4.22
C SER A 138 -25.88 -14.18 5.69
N ASP A 139 -26.77 -13.78 6.60
CA ASP A 139 -26.81 -14.30 7.98
C ASP A 139 -27.38 -15.73 8.07
N GLY A 140 -27.65 -16.39 6.94
CA GLY A 140 -27.95 -17.83 6.89
C GLY A 140 -26.71 -18.67 7.13
N ASP A 141 -26.74 -19.48 8.20
CA ASP A 141 -25.69 -20.38 8.68
C ASP A 141 -24.90 -21.08 7.56
N LEU A 142 -23.68 -20.59 7.30
CA LEU A 142 -22.66 -21.36 6.59
C LEU A 142 -21.81 -22.09 7.65
N PRO A 143 -21.60 -23.41 7.53
CA PRO A 143 -20.92 -24.18 8.57
C PRO A 143 -19.50 -23.67 8.84
N GLN A 144 -19.14 -23.58 10.12
CA GLN A 144 -17.78 -23.26 10.60
C GLN A 144 -16.70 -24.23 10.07
N ASP A 145 -17.09 -25.31 9.38
CA ASP A 145 -16.23 -26.39 8.90
C ASP A 145 -15.53 -26.12 7.55
N LEU A 146 -15.77 -24.99 6.87
CA LEU A 146 -15.16 -24.72 5.56
C LEU A 146 -13.62 -24.61 5.60
N GLU A 147 -13.06 -24.09 6.70
CA GLU A 147 -11.61 -24.04 6.95
C GLU A 147 -11.04 -25.45 7.21
N ARG A 148 -11.79 -26.30 7.93
CA ARG A 148 -11.44 -27.71 8.22
C ARG A 148 -11.43 -28.62 7.01
N LEU A 149 -12.20 -28.27 5.98
CA LEU A 149 -12.50 -29.18 4.88
C LEU A 149 -11.57 -29.07 3.66
N GLY A 150 -10.57 -28.16 3.67
CA GLY A 150 -9.69 -27.97 2.50
C GLY A 150 -10.44 -27.59 1.22
N LYS A 151 -11.68 -27.09 1.35
CA LYS A 151 -12.64 -26.88 0.24
C LYS A 151 -12.38 -25.60 -0.57
N VAL A 152 -11.19 -25.02 -0.47
CA VAL A 152 -10.80 -23.86 -1.29
C VAL A 152 -10.78 -24.22 -2.77
N ALA A 153 -10.26 -25.40 -3.13
CA ALA A 153 -10.17 -25.84 -4.53
C ALA A 153 -11.55 -25.96 -5.23
N PRO A 154 -12.57 -26.62 -4.64
CA PRO A 154 -13.93 -26.60 -5.19
C PRO A 154 -14.50 -25.18 -5.37
N LEU A 155 -14.23 -24.25 -4.45
CA LEU A 155 -14.73 -22.88 -4.56
C LEU A 155 -14.05 -22.11 -5.70
N ILE A 156 -12.75 -22.34 -5.92
CA ILE A 156 -12.03 -21.78 -7.07
C ILE A 156 -12.60 -22.32 -8.40
N ASP A 157 -12.92 -23.60 -8.46
CA ASP A 157 -13.52 -24.21 -9.67
C ASP A 157 -14.94 -23.69 -9.93
N VAL A 158 -15.73 -23.49 -8.87
CA VAL A 158 -17.04 -22.84 -8.96
C VAL A 158 -16.92 -21.40 -9.47
N ILE A 159 -15.91 -20.65 -9.03
CA ILE A 159 -15.65 -19.28 -9.53
C ILE A 159 -15.36 -19.26 -11.04
N LYS A 160 -14.75 -20.32 -11.55
CA LYS A 160 -14.47 -20.49 -13.00
C LYS A 160 -15.69 -21.02 -13.77
N SER A 161 -16.60 -21.74 -13.11
CA SER A 161 -17.85 -22.21 -13.70
C SER A 161 -18.80 -21.02 -13.96
N GLY A 162 -19.33 -20.88 -15.18
CA GLY A 162 -19.93 -19.63 -15.67
C GLY A 162 -21.22 -19.14 -15.01
N ASP A 163 -21.70 -19.70 -13.91
CA ASP A 163 -22.95 -19.30 -13.22
C ASP A 163 -22.70 -18.10 -12.27
N PRO A 164 -23.26 -16.91 -12.55
CA PRO A 164 -23.04 -15.70 -11.75
C PRO A 164 -23.41 -15.82 -10.27
N GLU A 165 -24.49 -16.54 -9.93
CA GLU A 165 -24.93 -16.66 -8.52
C GLU A 165 -24.01 -17.58 -7.72
N LEU A 166 -23.57 -18.68 -8.33
CA LEU A 166 -22.62 -19.60 -7.71
C LEU A 166 -21.25 -18.93 -7.51
N LYS A 167 -20.80 -18.09 -8.46
CA LYS A 167 -19.58 -17.30 -8.30
C LYS A 167 -19.65 -16.36 -7.09
N ARG A 168 -20.78 -15.65 -6.93
CA ARG A 168 -20.99 -14.75 -5.78
C ARG A 168 -20.98 -15.50 -4.46
N GLY A 169 -21.70 -16.63 -4.38
CA GLY A 169 -21.71 -17.48 -3.18
C GLY A 169 -20.32 -18.02 -2.83
N ALA A 170 -19.52 -18.40 -3.83
CA ALA A 170 -18.15 -18.86 -3.63
C ALA A 170 -17.22 -17.72 -3.15
N ILE A 171 -17.29 -16.54 -3.78
CA ILE A 171 -16.51 -15.35 -3.36
C ILE A 171 -16.83 -14.98 -1.90
N PHE A 172 -18.11 -14.99 -1.53
CA PHE A 172 -18.53 -14.69 -0.16
C PHE A 172 -18.06 -15.73 0.84
N SER A 173 -18.09 -17.01 0.47
CA SER A 173 -17.59 -18.11 1.31
C SER A 173 -16.08 -18.00 1.53
N ILE A 174 -15.31 -17.60 0.50
CA ILE A 174 -13.88 -17.35 0.61
C ILE A 174 -13.60 -16.16 1.53
N ALA A 175 -14.40 -15.10 1.46
CA ALA A 175 -14.25 -13.92 2.31
C ALA A 175 -14.46 -14.18 3.81
N LYS A 176 -15.13 -15.29 4.17
CA LYS A 176 -15.30 -15.75 5.56
C LYS A 176 -14.10 -16.52 6.12
N LEU A 177 -13.14 -16.91 5.28
CA LEU A 177 -11.91 -17.57 5.74
C LEU A 177 -11.03 -16.59 6.53
N LYS A 178 -9.99 -17.11 7.18
CA LYS A 178 -8.96 -16.27 7.80
C LYS A 178 -8.44 -15.23 6.81
N PRO A 179 -8.22 -13.97 7.23
CA PRO A 179 -7.86 -12.88 6.32
C PRO A 179 -6.68 -13.19 5.39
N GLU A 180 -5.61 -13.82 5.89
CA GLU A 180 -4.48 -14.28 5.09
C GLU A 180 -4.90 -15.21 3.93
N THR A 181 -5.72 -16.21 4.22
CA THR A 181 -6.18 -17.18 3.22
C THR A 181 -7.18 -16.53 2.27
N ALA A 182 -8.15 -15.79 2.81
CA ALA A 182 -9.18 -15.12 2.03
C ALA A 182 -8.56 -14.16 1.01
N VAL A 183 -7.65 -13.28 1.45
CA VAL A 183 -7.01 -12.27 0.58
C VAL A 183 -6.16 -12.93 -0.49
N LYS A 184 -5.38 -13.96 -0.15
CA LYS A 184 -4.57 -14.71 -1.12
C LYS A 184 -5.44 -15.30 -2.23
N VAL A 185 -6.48 -16.04 -1.87
CA VAL A 185 -7.37 -16.71 -2.84
C VAL A 185 -8.14 -15.70 -3.69
N LEU A 186 -8.70 -14.67 -3.05
CA LEU A 186 -9.44 -13.60 -3.75
C LEU A 186 -8.54 -12.86 -4.75
N ARG A 187 -7.29 -12.56 -4.39
CA ARG A 187 -6.34 -11.93 -5.31
C ARG A 187 -5.97 -12.80 -6.50
N GLU A 188 -5.84 -14.11 -6.30
CA GLU A 188 -5.62 -15.05 -7.39
C GLU A 188 -6.82 -15.10 -8.34
N CYS A 189 -8.04 -15.04 -7.81
CA CYS A 189 -9.26 -15.03 -8.62
C CYS A 189 -9.38 -13.79 -9.53
N LEU A 190 -8.83 -12.64 -9.14
CA LEU A 190 -8.91 -11.39 -9.93
C LEU A 190 -8.28 -11.47 -11.32
N LYS A 191 -7.42 -12.46 -11.59
CA LYS A 191 -6.68 -12.57 -12.85
C LYS A 191 -7.54 -13.05 -14.02
N ASP A 192 -8.52 -13.92 -13.75
CA ASP A 192 -9.19 -14.73 -14.79
C ASP A 192 -10.74 -14.74 -14.66
N ILE A 193 -11.34 -13.69 -14.10
CA ILE A 193 -12.80 -13.59 -13.89
C ILE A 193 -13.43 -12.40 -14.63
N ASP A 194 -14.73 -12.50 -14.93
CA ASP A 194 -15.53 -11.47 -15.59
C ASP A 194 -15.64 -10.17 -14.75
N PRO A 195 -15.89 -9.01 -15.38
CA PRO A 195 -15.93 -7.71 -14.69
C PRO A 195 -16.85 -7.65 -13.46
N ASP A 196 -18.03 -8.27 -13.52
CA ASP A 196 -18.97 -8.30 -12.40
C ASP A 196 -18.39 -9.08 -11.22
N SER A 197 -17.80 -10.24 -11.49
CA SER A 197 -17.10 -11.04 -10.47
C SER A 197 -15.86 -10.31 -9.91
N GLN A 198 -15.13 -9.56 -10.73
CA GLN A 198 -14.03 -8.70 -10.25
C GLN A 198 -14.53 -7.66 -9.24
N PHE A 199 -15.70 -7.06 -9.51
CA PHE A 199 -16.32 -6.09 -8.61
C PHE A 199 -16.66 -6.72 -7.26
N PHE A 200 -17.27 -7.91 -7.24
CA PHE A 200 -17.57 -8.62 -5.98
C PHE A 200 -16.31 -8.94 -5.18
N VAL A 201 -15.25 -9.42 -5.84
CA VAL A 201 -13.97 -9.71 -5.18
C VAL A 201 -13.34 -8.44 -4.59
N ALA A 202 -13.31 -7.33 -5.34
CA ALA A 202 -12.80 -6.07 -4.85
C ALA A 202 -13.58 -5.56 -3.62
N GLY A 203 -14.91 -5.68 -3.66
CA GLY A 203 -15.79 -5.35 -2.53
C GLY A 203 -15.51 -6.19 -1.28
N GLN A 204 -15.23 -7.49 -1.42
CA GLN A 204 -14.86 -8.34 -0.28
C GLN A 204 -13.48 -7.99 0.28
N LEU A 205 -12.48 -7.74 -0.58
CA LEU A 205 -11.14 -7.31 -0.14
C LEU A 205 -11.21 -6.00 0.66
N SER A 206 -11.98 -5.02 0.18
CA SER A 206 -12.18 -3.74 0.88
C SER A 206 -12.88 -3.93 2.25
N ARG A 207 -13.85 -4.85 2.36
CA ARG A 207 -14.49 -5.17 3.63
C ARG A 207 -13.55 -5.81 4.63
N ILE A 208 -12.68 -6.72 4.18
CA ILE A 208 -11.66 -7.36 5.02
C ILE A 208 -10.70 -6.29 5.54
N GLU A 209 -10.17 -5.44 4.66
CA GLU A 209 -9.26 -4.33 5.02
C GLU A 209 -9.88 -3.36 6.03
N LYS A 210 -11.14 -2.96 5.77
CA LYS A 210 -11.89 -2.10 6.68
C LYS A 210 -12.08 -2.73 8.04
N THR A 211 -12.40 -4.02 8.09
CA THR A 211 -12.62 -4.74 9.36
C THR A 211 -11.35 -4.79 10.21
N LEU A 212 -10.22 -5.12 9.57
CA LEU A 212 -8.90 -5.18 10.22
C LEU A 212 -8.44 -3.79 10.71
N SER A 213 -8.58 -2.77 9.88
CA SER A 213 -8.20 -1.40 10.26
C SER A 213 -9.08 -0.84 11.38
N GLU A 214 -10.39 -1.07 11.34
CA GLU A 214 -11.31 -0.63 12.39
C GLU A 214 -11.10 -1.36 13.73
N SER A 215 -10.69 -2.64 13.73
CA SER A 215 -10.33 -3.32 14.98
C SER A 215 -9.08 -2.72 15.61
N ILE A 216 -8.03 -2.48 14.82
CA ILE A 216 -6.77 -1.85 15.28
C ILE A 216 -7.05 -0.47 15.89
N ILE A 217 -7.80 0.38 15.18
CA ILE A 217 -8.14 1.73 15.66
C ILE A 217 -8.92 1.68 16.98
N ARG A 218 -9.88 0.76 17.12
CA ARG A 218 -10.67 0.61 18.34
C ARG A 218 -9.81 0.17 19.53
N THR A 219 -8.95 -0.83 19.35
CA THR A 219 -8.06 -1.32 20.41
C THR A 219 -7.04 -0.25 20.80
N ARG A 220 -6.47 0.46 19.83
CA ARG A 220 -5.54 1.56 20.08
C ARG A 220 -6.15 2.66 20.95
N ARG A 221 -7.39 3.09 20.66
CA ARG A 221 -8.10 4.06 21.52
C ARG A 221 -8.34 3.54 22.93
N ARG A 222 -8.64 2.24 23.10
CA ARG A 222 -8.80 1.64 24.43
C ARG A 222 -7.46 1.63 25.19
N LEU A 223 -6.36 1.34 24.49
CA LEU A 223 -5.02 1.36 25.05
C LEU A 223 -4.55 2.78 25.43
N GLU A 224 -4.96 3.81 24.68
CA GLU A 224 -4.72 5.21 25.05
C GLU A 224 -5.37 5.59 26.38
N LEU A 225 -6.53 4.99 26.70
CA LEU A 225 -7.26 5.22 27.95
C LEU A 225 -6.69 4.41 29.13
N ASP A 226 -6.06 3.27 28.84
CA ASP A 226 -5.42 2.40 29.82
C ASP A 226 -4.04 1.93 29.33
N PRO A 227 -3.02 2.80 29.38
CA PRO A 227 -1.72 2.53 28.78
C PRO A 227 -0.91 1.43 29.46
N ASP A 228 -1.32 0.88 30.59
CA ASP A 228 -0.61 -0.23 31.27
C ASP A 228 -1.28 -1.59 31.05
N ASN A 229 -2.38 -1.62 30.30
CA ASN A 229 -3.10 -2.84 30.01
C ASN A 229 -2.33 -3.75 29.06
N LEU A 230 -1.81 -4.87 29.59
CA LEU A 230 -1.06 -5.84 28.80
C LEU A 230 -1.96 -6.65 27.86
N ASP A 231 -3.20 -6.92 28.25
CA ASP A 231 -4.14 -7.67 27.41
C ASP A 231 -4.51 -6.87 26.16
N LEU A 232 -4.72 -5.55 26.29
CA LEU A 232 -4.94 -4.66 25.14
C LEU A 232 -3.73 -4.57 24.22
N ARG A 233 -2.50 -4.64 24.76
CA ARG A 233 -1.28 -4.70 23.93
C ARG A 233 -1.21 -6.00 23.14
N ILE A 234 -1.50 -7.13 23.78
CA ILE A 234 -1.53 -8.44 23.12
C ILE A 234 -2.63 -8.44 22.03
N GLU A 235 -3.81 -7.93 22.35
CA GLU A 235 -4.91 -7.79 21.39
C GLU A 235 -4.50 -6.93 20.18
N LEU A 236 -3.85 -5.78 20.42
CA LEU A 236 -3.37 -4.90 19.36
C LEU A 236 -2.29 -5.58 18.50
N ALA A 237 -1.29 -6.21 19.13
CA ALA A 237 -0.22 -6.89 18.42
C ALA A 237 -0.74 -8.01 17.51
N ARG A 238 -1.75 -8.77 17.96
CA ARG A 238 -2.41 -9.81 17.16
C ARG A 238 -3.20 -9.23 15.99
N GLN A 239 -3.96 -8.16 16.21
CA GLN A 239 -4.70 -7.49 15.14
C GLN A 239 -3.76 -6.91 14.07
N GLU A 240 -2.63 -6.34 14.50
CA GLU A 240 -1.59 -5.87 13.59
C GLU A 240 -0.92 -7.03 12.86
N LYS A 241 -0.62 -8.14 13.54
CA LYS A 241 -0.12 -9.38 12.92
C LYS A 241 -1.07 -9.89 11.83
N ASP A 242 -2.37 -10.00 12.14
CA ASP A 242 -3.37 -10.45 11.18
C ASP A 242 -3.44 -9.53 9.96
N TYR A 243 -3.28 -8.21 10.16
CA TYR A 243 -3.27 -7.25 9.06
C TYR A 243 -2.01 -7.37 8.20
N ILE A 244 -0.84 -7.55 8.82
CA ILE A 244 0.42 -7.81 8.14
C ILE A 244 0.32 -9.10 7.31
N LEU A 245 -0.10 -10.21 7.92
CA LEU A 245 -0.18 -11.53 7.28
C LEU A 245 -1.30 -11.60 6.23
N SER A 246 -2.33 -10.74 6.32
CA SER A 246 -3.33 -10.61 5.26
C SER A 246 -2.72 -10.27 3.89
N GLY A 247 -1.53 -9.62 3.90
CA GLY A 247 -0.86 -9.15 2.70
C GLY A 247 -1.56 -7.96 2.03
N LEU A 248 -2.57 -7.35 2.67
CA LEU A 248 -3.28 -6.18 2.14
C LEU A 248 -2.43 -4.91 2.14
N LEU A 249 -1.48 -4.82 3.06
CA LEU A 249 -0.63 -3.66 3.25
C LEU A 249 0.35 -3.43 2.09
N ASP A 250 0.59 -2.16 1.76
CA ASP A 250 1.77 -1.81 0.97
C ASP A 250 3.05 -1.99 1.81
N PRO A 251 4.22 -2.17 1.17
CA PRO A 251 5.45 -2.49 1.89
C PRO A 251 5.88 -1.45 2.95
N SER A 252 5.53 -0.17 2.76
CA SER A 252 5.94 0.89 3.69
C SER A 252 5.09 0.87 4.96
N VAL A 253 3.78 0.67 4.81
CA VAL A 253 2.85 0.52 5.93
C VAL A 253 3.08 -0.81 6.63
N GLU A 254 3.35 -1.88 5.88
CA GLU A 254 3.72 -3.19 6.45
C GLU A 254 4.96 -3.06 7.35
N GLN A 255 6.01 -2.37 6.91
CA GLN A 255 7.22 -2.15 7.72
C GLN A 255 6.95 -1.33 8.99
N TYR A 256 5.99 -0.42 8.96
CA TYR A 256 5.54 0.30 10.15
C TYR A 256 4.90 -0.69 11.15
N PHE A 257 3.91 -1.47 10.71
CA PHE A 257 3.21 -2.41 11.58
C PHE A 257 4.11 -3.54 12.08
N LEU A 258 5.05 -4.04 11.28
CA LEU A 258 6.04 -5.03 11.71
C LEU A 258 6.86 -4.53 12.91
N ARG A 259 7.24 -3.24 12.92
CA ARG A 259 7.99 -2.63 14.02
C ARG A 259 7.11 -2.40 15.24
N GLU A 260 5.91 -1.86 15.05
CA GLU A 260 4.96 -1.59 16.14
C GLU A 260 4.56 -2.89 16.84
N ALA A 261 4.06 -3.88 16.09
CA ALA A 261 3.64 -5.17 16.62
C ALA A 261 4.79 -5.93 17.33
N SER A 262 6.01 -5.87 16.79
CA SER A 262 7.18 -6.43 17.48
C SER A 262 7.41 -5.76 18.82
N GLY A 263 7.37 -4.43 18.88
CA GLY A 263 7.57 -3.66 20.11
C GLY A 263 6.49 -3.94 21.16
N LEU A 264 5.24 -4.11 20.73
CA LEU A 264 4.13 -4.49 21.61
C LEU A 264 4.37 -5.87 22.24
N CYS A 265 4.75 -6.87 21.44
CA CYS A 265 5.06 -8.20 21.95
C CYS A 265 6.28 -8.19 22.89
N GLU A 266 7.34 -7.46 22.55
CA GLU A 266 8.55 -7.34 23.36
C GLU A 266 8.25 -6.70 24.72
N GLU A 267 7.42 -5.65 24.76
CA GLU A 267 7.00 -5.04 26.01
C GLU A 267 6.23 -6.03 26.88
N VAL A 268 5.29 -6.78 26.30
CA VAL A 268 4.54 -7.81 27.03
C VAL A 268 5.48 -8.87 27.58
N LEU A 269 6.38 -9.42 26.76
CA LEU A 269 7.34 -10.47 27.18
C LEU A 269 8.34 -9.97 28.23
N SER A 270 8.65 -8.67 28.26
CA SER A 270 9.49 -8.09 29.31
C SER A 270 8.82 -8.10 30.68
N ARG A 271 7.48 -8.03 30.73
CA ARG A 271 6.69 -8.07 31.97
C ARG A 271 6.19 -9.48 32.30
N LEU A 272 5.92 -10.29 31.27
CA LEU A 272 5.41 -11.65 31.34
C LEU A 272 6.25 -12.58 30.45
N PRO A 273 7.43 -13.05 30.91
CA PRO A 273 8.36 -13.84 30.10
C PRO A 273 7.80 -15.20 29.65
N ASP A 274 6.92 -15.80 30.46
CA ASP A 274 6.37 -17.15 30.24
C ASP A 274 5.05 -17.10 29.43
N ARG A 275 5.07 -16.41 28.28
CA ARG A 275 3.92 -16.25 27.39
C ARG A 275 4.25 -16.77 25.99
N ASP A 276 4.27 -18.09 25.86
CA ASP A 276 4.58 -18.79 24.60
C ASP A 276 3.64 -18.39 23.46
N ASP A 277 2.39 -18.04 23.76
CA ASP A 277 1.42 -17.52 22.79
C ASP A 277 1.85 -16.17 22.21
N VAL A 278 2.44 -15.29 23.02
CA VAL A 278 2.97 -13.99 22.57
C VAL A 278 4.35 -14.14 21.94
N LEU A 279 5.17 -15.08 22.43
CA LEU A 279 6.45 -15.43 21.80
C LEU A 279 6.23 -15.99 20.40
N LEU A 280 5.18 -16.80 20.20
CA LEU A 280 4.75 -17.30 18.89
C LEU A 280 4.35 -16.14 17.97
N ASP A 281 3.52 -15.21 18.47
CA ASP A 281 3.12 -14.01 17.72
C ASP A 281 4.35 -13.19 17.29
N LEU A 282 5.33 -13.00 18.19
CA LEU A 282 6.58 -12.32 17.87
C LEU A 282 7.41 -13.08 16.84
N ALA A 283 7.50 -14.41 16.94
CA ALA A 283 8.22 -15.24 15.98
C ALA A 283 7.62 -15.15 14.57
N ASP A 284 6.29 -15.17 14.45
CA ASP A 284 5.55 -14.96 13.19
C ASP A 284 5.90 -13.60 12.57
N ILE A 285 5.84 -12.53 13.38
CA ILE A 285 6.15 -11.16 12.96
C ILE A 285 7.61 -11.06 12.50
N ARG A 286 8.55 -11.65 13.24
CA ARG A 286 9.99 -11.65 12.92
C ARG A 286 10.29 -12.43 11.65
N LEU A 287 9.61 -13.55 11.42
CA LEU A 287 9.72 -14.31 10.18
C LEU A 287 9.24 -13.47 8.99
N ARG A 288 8.09 -12.81 9.12
CA ARG A 288 7.56 -11.91 8.08
C ARG A 288 8.49 -10.72 7.82
N ALA A 289 9.14 -10.21 8.86
CA ALA A 289 10.18 -9.17 8.78
C ALA A 289 11.52 -9.66 8.17
N ARG A 290 11.61 -10.89 7.68
CA ARG A 290 12.84 -11.54 7.14
C ARG A 290 13.95 -11.69 8.17
N GLN A 291 13.59 -11.73 9.45
CA GLN A 291 14.51 -11.99 10.56
C GLN A 291 14.48 -13.47 10.92
N THR A 292 14.70 -14.32 9.92
CA THR A 292 14.51 -15.77 9.97
C THR A 292 15.34 -16.43 11.07
N ASP A 293 16.55 -15.93 11.36
CA ASP A 293 17.40 -16.45 12.44
C ASP A 293 16.80 -16.24 13.83
N VAL A 294 16.21 -15.07 14.07
CA VAL A 294 15.58 -14.71 15.35
C VAL A 294 14.27 -15.50 15.51
N ALA A 295 13.47 -15.57 14.45
CA ALA A 295 12.25 -16.37 14.45
C ALA A 295 12.53 -17.86 14.70
N LEU A 296 13.57 -18.41 14.06
CA LEU A 296 14.01 -19.80 14.27
C LEU A 296 14.32 -20.09 15.74
N GLN A 297 15.04 -19.19 16.42
CA GLN A 297 15.36 -19.35 17.86
C GLN A 297 14.09 -19.33 18.71
N ALA A 298 13.18 -18.40 18.45
CA ALA A 298 11.92 -18.29 19.18
C ALA A 298 11.04 -19.54 19.00
N TYR A 299 10.86 -20.02 17.76
CA TYR A 299 10.09 -21.25 17.54
C TYR A 299 10.77 -22.49 18.17
N ALA A 300 12.10 -22.58 18.10
CA ALA A 300 12.86 -23.66 18.73
C ALA A 300 12.63 -23.68 20.25
N GLN A 301 12.68 -22.51 20.89
CA GLN A 301 12.36 -22.37 22.31
C GLN A 301 10.93 -22.83 22.62
N ILE A 302 9.94 -22.40 21.83
CA ILE A 302 8.55 -22.77 22.06
C ILE A 302 8.35 -24.29 21.95
N VAL A 303 8.92 -24.95 20.93
CA VAL A 303 8.74 -26.41 20.78
C VAL A 303 9.50 -27.22 21.84
N GLU A 304 10.57 -26.67 22.42
CA GLU A 304 11.24 -27.29 23.56
C GLU A 304 10.38 -27.21 24.84
N GLN A 305 9.66 -26.12 25.03
CA GLN A 305 8.80 -25.88 26.20
C GLN A 305 7.45 -26.56 26.09
N ASP A 306 6.74 -26.34 24.99
CA ASP A 306 5.51 -27.03 24.62
C ASP A 306 5.69 -27.72 23.26
N PRO A 307 6.13 -28.99 23.29
CA PRO A 307 6.23 -29.77 22.07
C PRO A 307 4.89 -29.82 21.34
N THR A 308 3.73 -29.82 22.00
CA THR A 308 2.43 -30.06 21.36
C THR A 308 1.94 -28.91 20.48
N LEU A 309 2.57 -27.74 20.57
CA LEU A 309 2.16 -26.54 19.86
C LEU A 309 2.51 -26.62 18.36
N THR A 310 1.57 -27.16 17.58
CA THR A 310 1.70 -27.37 16.12
C THR A 310 2.10 -26.10 15.35
N PRO A 311 1.56 -24.88 15.63
CA PRO A 311 1.99 -23.66 14.96
C PRO A 311 3.50 -23.39 15.04
N ALA A 312 4.14 -23.67 16.17
CA ALA A 312 5.57 -23.44 16.34
C ALA A 312 6.41 -24.39 15.47
N TRP A 313 5.98 -25.65 15.33
CA TRP A 313 6.59 -26.60 14.39
C TRP A 313 6.43 -26.18 12.93
N ILE A 314 5.27 -25.65 12.55
CA ILE A 314 5.06 -25.09 11.20
C ILE A 314 6.00 -23.89 10.97
N GLY A 315 6.15 -23.02 11.98
CA GLY A 315 7.12 -21.92 11.97
C GLY A 315 8.57 -22.39 11.77
N LEU A 316 8.99 -23.44 12.49
CA LEU A 316 10.31 -24.08 12.31
C LEU A 316 10.50 -24.62 10.90
N ALA A 317 9.49 -25.33 10.37
CA ALA A 317 9.54 -25.85 9.00
C ALA A 317 9.74 -24.69 8.00
N HIS A 318 9.01 -23.60 8.16
CA HIS A 318 9.12 -22.43 7.30
C HIS A 318 10.53 -21.80 7.39
N CYS A 319 11.07 -21.63 8.60
CA CYS A 319 12.43 -21.12 8.79
C CYS A 319 13.49 -22.00 8.10
N TYR A 320 13.44 -23.32 8.28
CA TYR A 320 14.40 -24.23 7.63
C TYR A 320 14.24 -24.27 6.11
N TYR A 321 13.01 -24.15 5.61
CA TYR A 321 12.75 -24.01 4.19
C TYR A 321 13.35 -22.72 3.61
N GLU A 322 13.14 -21.55 4.24
CA GLU A 322 13.75 -20.29 3.79
C GLU A 322 15.29 -20.37 3.80
N LYS A 323 15.87 -21.05 4.79
CA LYS A 323 17.32 -21.25 4.90
C LYS A 323 17.87 -22.35 3.98
N ARG A 324 17.01 -23.07 3.27
CA ARG A 324 17.36 -24.24 2.43
C ARG A 324 18.07 -25.37 3.20
N ASP A 325 17.83 -25.46 4.52
CA ASP A 325 18.33 -26.55 5.36
C ASP A 325 17.37 -27.75 5.23
N LEU A 326 17.47 -28.44 4.10
CA LEU A 326 16.58 -29.55 3.73
C LEU A 326 16.66 -30.73 4.70
N LEU A 327 17.81 -30.92 5.36
CA LEU A 327 18.01 -32.00 6.32
C LEU A 327 17.15 -31.74 7.58
N ARG A 328 17.25 -30.55 8.16
CA ARG A 328 16.44 -30.19 9.34
C ARG A 328 14.97 -30.00 9.00
N LEU A 329 14.66 -29.45 7.84
CA LEU A 329 13.28 -29.41 7.33
C LEU A 329 12.66 -30.81 7.32
N GLY A 330 13.37 -31.80 6.77
CA GLY A 330 12.88 -33.17 6.72
C GLY A 330 12.61 -33.75 8.11
N ALA A 331 13.47 -33.48 9.10
CA ALA A 331 13.25 -33.93 10.47
C ALA A 331 12.01 -33.30 11.11
N VAL A 332 11.82 -31.98 10.94
CA VAL A 332 10.64 -31.27 11.46
C VAL A 332 9.35 -31.76 10.79
N LEU A 333 9.36 -32.04 9.48
CA LEU A 333 8.19 -32.56 8.77
C LEU A 333 7.80 -33.98 9.21
N GLU A 334 8.77 -34.85 9.51
CA GLU A 334 8.48 -36.18 10.10
C GLU A 334 7.87 -36.05 11.48
N GLU A 335 8.38 -35.12 12.28
CA GLU A 335 7.86 -34.85 13.61
C GLU A 335 6.44 -34.28 13.56
N LEU A 336 6.14 -33.39 12.60
CA LEU A 336 4.77 -32.93 12.33
C LEU A 336 3.84 -34.09 11.94
N LYS A 337 4.31 -34.99 11.07
CA LYS A 337 3.54 -36.15 10.60
C LYS A 337 3.23 -37.15 11.72
N SER A 338 4.15 -37.32 12.68
CA SER A 338 3.96 -38.26 13.80
C SER A 338 2.90 -37.80 14.81
N ARG A 339 2.53 -36.51 14.79
CA ARG A 339 1.64 -35.87 15.78
C ARG A 339 0.14 -35.99 15.49
N GLY A 340 -0.27 -36.54 14.34
CA GLY A 340 -1.68 -36.80 14.02
C GLY A 340 -2.33 -35.70 13.18
N GLU A 341 -3.49 -35.17 13.61
CA GLU A 341 -4.30 -34.25 12.79
C GLU A 341 -3.57 -32.94 12.50
N LEU A 342 -3.03 -32.84 11.28
CA LEU A 342 -2.45 -31.62 10.74
C LEU A 342 -3.50 -30.82 9.96
N PRO A 343 -3.30 -29.50 9.82
CA PRO A 343 -4.13 -28.70 8.91
C PRO A 343 -4.14 -29.34 7.51
N PRO A 344 -5.29 -29.42 6.83
CA PRO A 344 -5.37 -30.02 5.48
C PRO A 344 -4.39 -29.41 4.48
N SER A 345 -4.08 -28.11 4.62
CA SER A 345 -3.09 -27.39 3.80
C SER A 345 -1.67 -27.94 3.93
N LEU A 346 -1.34 -28.62 5.02
CA LEU A 346 -0.04 -29.23 5.25
C LEU A 346 0.08 -30.62 4.61
N ASN A 347 -1.04 -31.30 4.32
CA ASN A 347 -1.04 -32.64 3.73
C ASN A 347 -0.40 -32.64 2.34
N ASP A 348 -0.70 -31.64 1.52
CA ASP A 348 -0.12 -31.50 0.18
C ASP A 348 1.39 -31.24 0.24
N VAL A 349 1.83 -30.45 1.22
CA VAL A 349 3.25 -30.16 1.46
C VAL A 349 4.01 -31.42 1.89
N LEU A 350 3.42 -32.21 2.79
CA LEU A 350 3.99 -33.47 3.23
C LEU A 350 4.03 -34.51 2.11
N ALA A 351 2.97 -34.62 1.31
CA ALA A 351 2.92 -35.50 0.15
C ALA A 351 3.98 -35.11 -0.90
N PHE A 352 4.15 -33.81 -1.16
CA PHE A 352 5.22 -33.31 -2.03
C PHE A 352 6.61 -33.66 -1.49
N TRP A 353 6.84 -33.48 -0.18
CA TRP A 353 8.12 -33.79 0.45
C TRP A 353 8.48 -35.28 0.35
N ASP A 354 7.50 -36.17 0.59
CA ASP A 354 7.66 -37.62 0.46
C ASP A 354 8.06 -38.02 -0.96
N MET A 355 7.54 -37.33 -1.99
CA MET A 355 7.91 -37.57 -3.39
C MET A 355 9.30 -37.02 -3.75
N ALA A 356 9.70 -35.90 -3.13
CA ALA A 356 10.93 -35.17 -3.48
C ALA A 356 12.18 -35.65 -2.71
N ARG A 357 12.03 -36.62 -1.80
CA ARG A 357 13.12 -37.08 -0.93
C ARG A 357 14.25 -37.71 -1.76
N PRO A 358 15.50 -37.25 -1.62
CA PRO A 358 16.64 -37.99 -2.14
C PRO A 358 16.72 -39.34 -1.40
N SER A 359 16.80 -40.43 -2.15
CA SER A 359 16.95 -41.80 -1.64
C SER A 359 18.22 -41.99 -0.81
#